data_AF-X1G9V8-F1
#
_entry.id   AF-X1G9V8-F1
#
_cell.length_a   1.000
_cell.length_b   1.000
_cell.length_c   1.000
_cell.angle_alpha   90.00
_cell.angle_beta   90.00
_cell.angle_gamma   90.00
#
_symmetry.space_group_name_H-M   'P 1'
#
loop_
_entity.id
_entity.type
_entity.pdbx_description
1 polymer ?
#
loop_
_entity_poly.entity_id
_entity_poly.type
_entity_poly.pdbx_seq_one_letter_code
_entity_poly.pdbx_strand_id
1 'polypeptide(L)'
;MELADYIEEVSPSVKRVVPISQGSGLLIKGNFNIQTTIIGTNADYQEINNYNLALGQFINVGDIDTSRNIIVLGSGLAEELFGSNNPLGEKMKLSYQGRDYLFTVIGVMEEKGKGLAGDLNEQAYIPITTFMKKLSNSQFVSYYMAQANSGDEASAAVGEIEYFLIKYLDDKEKEKFNLLSQDLILDTISSVTASLSLMLGGIAAISLLVGGIGIMNIMLVSVTERTREIGIRKALGAKNKNIMIQFLIEALSLS
;
A
#
# COMPACT_ATOMS: atom_id res chain seq x y z
N MET A 1 10.24 -22.30 9.91
CA MET A 1 11.41 -21.42 9.68
C MET A 1 12.28 -22.01 8.59
N GLU A 2 12.65 -23.29 8.67
CA GLU A 2 13.41 -24.01 7.64
C GLU A 2 12.92 -23.81 6.19
N LEU A 3 11.59 -23.70 5.97
CA LEU A 3 11.05 -23.43 4.63
C LEU A 3 11.59 -22.14 4.00
N ALA A 4 11.87 -21.09 4.79
CA ALA A 4 12.46 -19.87 4.27
C ALA A 4 13.86 -20.13 3.70
N ASP A 5 14.70 -20.83 4.47
CA ASP A 5 16.06 -21.18 4.07
C ASP A 5 16.06 -22.05 2.80
N TYR A 6 15.14 -23.03 2.71
CA TYR A 6 14.99 -23.85 1.51
C TYR A 6 14.56 -23.03 0.29
N ILE A 7 13.61 -22.10 0.44
CA ILE A 7 13.19 -21.24 -0.68
C ILE A 7 14.36 -20.40 -1.19
N GLU A 8 15.16 -19.82 -0.30
CA GLU A 8 16.37 -19.07 -0.67
C GLU A 8 17.39 -19.96 -1.40
N GLU A 9 17.62 -21.19 -0.94
CA GLU A 9 18.62 -22.09 -1.53
C GLU A 9 18.23 -22.55 -2.95
N VAL A 10 16.94 -22.81 -3.18
CA VAL A 10 16.44 -23.41 -4.43
C VAL A 10 15.96 -22.40 -5.48
N SER A 11 15.87 -21.11 -5.12
CA SER A 11 15.34 -20.05 -5.99
C SER A 11 16.43 -18.99 -6.26
N PRO A 12 17.24 -19.14 -7.34
CA PRO A 12 18.36 -18.24 -7.62
C PRO A 12 17.99 -16.76 -7.74
N SER A 13 16.76 -16.46 -8.14
CA SER A 13 16.25 -15.09 -8.30
C SER A 13 15.81 -14.46 -6.98
N VAL A 14 15.75 -15.25 -5.89
CA VAL A 14 15.36 -14.81 -4.56
C VAL A 14 16.60 -14.45 -3.76
N LYS A 15 16.68 -13.19 -3.32
CA LYS A 15 17.75 -12.70 -2.46
C LYS A 15 17.56 -13.16 -1.02
N ARG A 16 16.31 -13.13 -0.54
CA ARG A 16 16.00 -13.38 0.86
C ARG A 16 14.53 -13.72 1.11
N VAL A 17 14.24 -14.48 2.15
CA VAL A 17 12.93 -14.88 2.63
C VAL A 17 12.84 -14.72 4.15
N VAL A 18 11.89 -13.92 4.59
CA VAL A 18 11.65 -13.63 6.00
C VAL A 18 10.34 -14.26 6.44
N PRO A 19 10.34 -15.14 7.46
CA PRO A 19 9.10 -15.63 8.04
C PRO A 19 8.44 -14.54 8.90
N ILE A 20 7.12 -14.43 8.81
CA ILE A 20 6.32 -13.49 9.59
C ILE A 20 5.21 -14.22 10.33
N SER A 21 5.15 -14.04 11.64
CA SER A 21 3.95 -14.31 12.43
C SER A 21 3.38 -13.00 12.91
N GLN A 22 2.08 -12.77 12.79
CA GLN A 22 1.49 -11.52 13.24
C GLN A 22 0.17 -11.70 13.98
N GLY A 23 -0.18 -10.71 14.78
CA GLY A 23 -1.48 -10.62 15.41
C GLY A 23 -1.71 -9.28 16.08
N SER A 24 -2.97 -8.96 16.34
CA SER A 24 -3.32 -7.75 17.08
C SER A 24 -3.03 -7.94 18.57
N GLY A 25 -2.33 -6.98 19.16
CA GLY A 25 -1.98 -6.95 20.57
C GLY A 25 -2.17 -5.56 21.16
N LEU A 26 -2.07 -5.48 22.48
CA LEU A 26 -2.33 -4.27 23.24
C LEU A 26 -1.08 -3.89 24.03
N LEU A 27 -0.46 -2.76 23.70
CA LEU A 27 0.69 -2.21 24.40
C LEU A 27 0.22 -1.32 25.54
N ILE A 28 0.67 -1.65 26.75
CA ILE A 28 0.27 -1.01 28.00
C ILE A 28 1.50 -0.42 28.69
N LYS A 29 1.51 0.89 28.89
CA LYS A 29 2.51 1.62 29.67
C LYS A 29 1.84 2.74 30.47
N GLY A 30 1.85 2.63 31.80
CA GLY A 30 1.17 3.61 32.66
C GLY A 30 -0.32 3.69 32.33
N ASN A 31 -0.77 4.87 31.90
CA ASN A 31 -2.16 5.12 31.49
C ASN A 31 -2.40 4.93 29.98
N PHE A 32 -1.35 4.68 29.19
CA PHE A 32 -1.46 4.45 27.76
C PHE A 32 -1.82 3.00 27.47
N ASN A 33 -2.73 2.83 26.52
CA ASN A 33 -3.26 1.54 26.11
C ASN A 33 -3.52 1.53 24.60
N ILE A 34 -2.55 1.07 23.83
CA ILE A 34 -2.55 1.21 22.36
C ILE A 34 -2.72 -0.15 21.71
N GLN A 35 -3.78 -0.30 20.91
CA GLN A 35 -3.95 -1.47 20.07
C GLN A 35 -3.06 -1.34 18.83
N THR A 36 -2.26 -2.36 18.57
CA THR A 36 -1.27 -2.36 17.49
C THR A 36 -1.16 -3.76 16.87
N THR A 37 -0.51 -3.83 15.72
CA THR A 37 -0.09 -5.11 15.12
C THR A 37 1.29 -5.49 15.64
N ILE A 38 1.38 -6.68 16.24
CA ILE A 38 2.63 -7.27 16.68
C ILE A 38 3.16 -8.16 15.56
N ILE A 39 4.37 -7.87 15.10
CA ILE A 39 5.08 -8.59 14.06
C ILE A 39 6.20 -9.41 14.70
N GLY A 40 6.02 -10.73 14.71
CA GLY A 40 7.06 -11.71 14.99
C GLY A 40 7.92 -11.94 13.74
N THR A 41 9.19 -11.52 13.79
CA THR A 41 10.10 -11.62 12.64
C THR A 41 11.55 -11.94 13.04
N ASN A 42 12.46 -12.05 12.07
CA ASN A 42 13.89 -12.25 12.26
C ASN A 42 14.69 -10.96 11.97
N ALA A 43 16.02 -11.04 12.05
CA ALA A 43 16.92 -9.88 11.85
C ALA A 43 16.81 -9.27 10.44
N ASP A 44 16.47 -10.11 9.47
CA ASP A 44 16.48 -9.77 8.04
C ASP A 44 15.29 -8.90 7.61
N TYR A 45 14.28 -8.77 8.46
CA TYR A 45 13.13 -7.89 8.21
C TYR A 45 13.53 -6.44 7.91
N GLN A 46 14.60 -5.98 8.57
CA GLN A 46 15.12 -4.63 8.40
C GLN A 46 15.60 -4.40 6.96
N GLU A 47 16.29 -5.39 6.38
CA GLU A 47 16.87 -5.31 5.04
C GLU A 47 15.79 -5.42 3.97
N ILE A 48 14.89 -6.41 4.07
CA ILE A 48 13.84 -6.65 3.07
C ILE A 48 12.89 -5.46 2.93
N ASN A 49 12.60 -4.77 4.04
CA ASN A 49 11.74 -3.59 4.03
C ASN A 49 12.52 -2.29 3.86
N ASN A 50 13.85 -2.30 3.75
CA ASN A 50 14.70 -1.09 3.77
C ASN A 50 14.26 -0.13 4.90
N TYR A 51 14.17 -0.65 6.12
CA TYR A 51 13.58 0.05 7.24
C TYR A 51 14.58 0.22 8.38
N ASN A 52 15.27 1.36 8.44
CA ASN A 52 16.35 1.56 9.39
C ASN A 52 15.84 1.89 10.81
N LEU A 53 16.76 1.86 11.77
CA LEU A 53 16.53 2.23 13.16
C LEU A 53 16.80 3.71 13.37
N ALA A 54 15.89 4.39 14.06
CA ALA A 54 16.15 5.71 14.60
C ALA A 54 17.02 5.61 15.87
N LEU A 55 16.77 4.61 16.71
CA LEU A 55 17.43 4.44 18.01
C LEU A 55 17.63 2.96 18.35
N GLY A 56 18.74 2.65 19.04
CA GLY A 56 18.99 1.33 19.61
C GLY A 56 19.42 0.28 18.59
N GLN A 57 18.90 -0.93 18.73
CA GLN A 57 19.22 -2.08 17.89
C GLN A 57 17.95 -2.83 17.47
N PHE A 58 18.01 -3.50 16.32
CA PHE A 58 16.97 -4.41 15.87
C PHE A 58 17.19 -5.81 16.48
N ILE A 59 16.25 -6.72 16.17
CA ILE A 59 16.32 -8.13 16.58
C ILE A 59 17.54 -8.79 15.94
N ASN A 60 18.32 -9.54 16.70
CA ASN A 60 19.43 -10.34 16.19
C ASN A 60 19.18 -11.86 16.35
N VAL A 61 20.08 -12.68 15.80
CA VAL A 61 19.99 -14.15 15.86
C VAL A 61 19.95 -14.69 17.29
N GLY A 62 20.79 -14.16 18.19
CA GLY A 62 20.80 -14.58 19.60
C GLY A 62 19.49 -14.32 20.34
N ASP A 63 18.79 -13.23 19.98
CA ASP A 63 17.47 -12.91 20.52
C ASP A 63 16.39 -13.91 20.06
N ILE A 64 16.52 -14.40 18.82
CA ILE A 64 15.64 -15.42 18.23
C ILE A 64 15.90 -16.77 18.89
N ASP A 65 17.16 -17.19 19.00
CA ASP A 65 17.55 -18.48 19.57
C ASP A 65 17.07 -18.64 21.02
N THR A 66 17.22 -17.57 21.81
CA THR A 66 16.81 -17.54 23.21
C THR A 66 15.36 -17.10 23.42
N SER A 67 14.65 -16.76 22.34
CA SER A 67 13.26 -16.29 22.36
C SER A 67 13.07 -15.16 23.39
N ARG A 68 13.93 -14.14 23.33
CA ARG A 68 13.94 -13.03 24.30
C ARG A 68 12.66 -12.20 24.23
N ASN A 69 12.21 -11.72 25.39
CA ASN A 69 11.09 -10.79 25.50
C ASN A 69 11.57 -9.35 25.27
N ILE A 70 11.98 -9.07 24.05
CA ILE A 70 12.38 -7.75 23.58
C ILE A 70 11.42 -7.26 22.52
N ILE A 71 11.26 -5.95 22.43
CA ILE A 71 10.37 -5.30 21.48
C ILE A 71 11.09 -4.12 20.83
N VAL A 72 10.85 -3.95 19.55
CA VAL A 72 11.24 -2.77 18.78
C VAL A 72 9.96 -2.07 18.36
N LEU A 73 9.90 -0.76 18.54
CA LEU A 73 8.69 0.04 18.28
C LEU A 73 8.81 0.78 16.94
N GLY A 74 7.73 0.86 16.18
CA GLY A 74 7.58 1.88 15.14
C GLY A 74 7.61 3.29 15.75
N SER A 75 7.98 4.29 14.95
CA SER A 75 8.16 5.66 15.41
C SER A 75 6.90 6.24 16.07
N GLY A 76 5.73 6.00 15.49
CA GLY A 76 4.44 6.48 16.01
C GLY A 76 4.09 5.87 17.37
N LEU A 77 4.32 4.57 17.55
CA LEU A 77 4.14 3.93 18.86
C LEU A 77 5.10 4.46 19.91
N ALA A 78 6.36 4.70 19.54
CA ALA A 78 7.36 5.25 20.45
C ALA A 78 6.96 6.68 20.90
N GLU A 79 6.52 7.52 19.97
CA GLU A 79 6.04 8.88 20.27
C GLU A 79 4.80 8.85 21.17
N GLU A 80 3.81 8.00 20.88
CA GLU A 80 2.57 7.95 21.67
C GLU A 80 2.80 7.39 23.09
N LEU A 81 3.66 6.37 23.25
CA LEU A 81 3.91 5.73 24.54
C LEU A 81 4.92 6.47 25.42
N PHE A 82 5.89 7.16 24.81
CA PHE A 82 7.03 7.76 25.52
C PHE A 82 7.15 9.26 25.33
N GLY A 83 6.47 9.85 24.35
CA GLY A 83 6.63 11.25 23.96
C GLY A 83 8.08 11.53 23.59
N SER A 84 8.68 12.51 24.28
CA SER A 84 10.09 12.85 24.10
C SER A 84 11.06 12.08 25.00
N ASN A 85 10.57 11.13 25.82
CA ASN A 85 11.42 10.34 26.70
C ASN A 85 12.12 9.22 25.92
N ASN A 86 13.35 8.86 26.33
CA ASN A 86 14.08 7.75 25.74
C ASN A 86 13.39 6.41 26.08
N PRO A 87 12.91 5.64 25.08
CA PRO A 87 12.25 4.37 25.34
C PRO A 87 13.22 3.21 25.56
N LEU A 88 14.52 3.33 25.23
CA LEU A 88 15.45 2.21 25.29
C LEU A 88 15.64 1.69 26.72
N GLY A 89 15.58 0.37 26.90
CA GLY A 89 15.73 -0.32 28.18
C GLY A 89 14.47 -0.30 29.06
N GLU A 90 13.47 0.48 28.68
CA GLU A 90 12.21 0.55 29.41
C GLU A 90 11.41 -0.74 29.26
N LYS A 91 10.73 -1.13 30.34
CA LYS A 91 9.82 -2.28 30.32
C LYS A 91 8.40 -1.82 30.01
N MET A 92 7.69 -2.63 29.24
CA MET A 92 6.29 -2.41 28.92
C MET A 92 5.54 -3.73 28.87
N LYS A 93 4.24 -3.65 29.09
CA LYS A 93 3.36 -4.81 29.05
C LYS A 93 2.76 -4.92 27.64
N LEU A 94 2.82 -6.12 27.08
CA LEU A 94 2.09 -6.52 25.89
C LEU A 94 1.00 -7.51 26.33
N SER A 95 -0.26 -7.12 26.17
CA SER A 95 -1.39 -8.03 26.34
C SER A 95 -1.76 -8.64 24.99
N TYR A 96 -1.82 -9.97 24.92
CA TYR A 96 -2.14 -10.72 23.71
C TYR A 96 -3.04 -11.89 24.07
N GLN A 97 -4.21 -11.98 23.43
CA GLN A 97 -5.23 -13.01 23.70
C GLN A 97 -5.55 -13.18 25.20
N GLY A 98 -5.68 -12.07 25.93
CA GLY A 98 -6.00 -12.05 27.36
C GLY A 98 -4.85 -12.44 28.30
N ARG A 99 -3.61 -12.58 27.80
CA ARG A 99 -2.41 -12.85 28.61
C ARG A 99 -1.43 -11.69 28.53
N ASP A 100 -0.84 -11.35 29.67
CA ASP A 100 0.10 -10.25 29.79
C ASP A 100 1.55 -10.75 29.78
N TYR A 101 2.38 -10.11 28.97
CA TYR A 101 3.80 -10.40 28.85
C TYR A 101 4.60 -9.11 29.06
N LEU A 102 5.72 -9.21 29.77
CA LEU A 102 6.62 -8.07 29.98
C LEU A 102 7.74 -8.12 28.94
N PHE A 103 7.86 -7.02 28.19
CA PHE A 103 8.87 -6.83 27.15
C PHE A 103 9.78 -5.66 27.49
N THR A 104 11.03 -5.72 27.03
CA THR A 104 11.99 -4.61 27.14
C THR A 104 12.19 -3.98 25.79
N VAL A 105 12.06 -2.65 25.69
CA VAL A 105 12.29 -1.94 24.44
C VAL A 105 13.79 -1.89 24.15
N ILE A 106 14.21 -2.33 22.98
CA ILE A 106 15.63 -2.34 22.57
C ILE A 106 15.93 -1.46 21.37
N GLY A 107 14.89 -0.96 20.69
CA GLY A 107 15.05 -0.13 19.51
C GLY A 107 13.76 0.59 19.14
N VAL A 108 13.92 1.63 18.32
CA VAL A 108 12.85 2.36 17.65
C VAL A 108 13.20 2.46 16.18
N MET A 109 12.25 2.10 15.32
CA MET A 109 12.40 2.22 13.88
C MET A 109 12.29 3.70 13.45
N GLU A 110 12.90 4.04 12.31
CA GLU A 110 12.70 5.37 11.71
C GLU A 110 11.23 5.62 11.37
N GLU A 111 10.90 6.87 11.06
CA GLU A 111 9.58 7.16 10.52
C GLU A 111 9.51 6.70 9.07
N LYS A 112 8.53 5.85 8.77
CA LYS A 112 8.26 5.36 7.43
C LYS A 112 6.76 5.31 7.20
N GLY A 113 6.31 6.01 6.16
CA GLY A 113 4.89 6.11 5.83
C GLY A 113 4.23 4.76 5.50
N LYS A 114 2.93 4.83 5.22
CA LYS A 114 2.10 3.65 4.92
C LYS A 114 2.61 2.90 3.70
N GLY A 115 2.92 1.61 3.88
CA GLY A 115 3.22 0.67 2.81
C GLY A 115 2.03 -0.23 2.49
N LEU A 116 2.21 -1.14 1.53
CA LEU A 116 1.21 -2.19 1.24
C LEU A 116 0.94 -3.11 2.44
N ALA A 117 1.91 -3.25 3.34
CA ALA A 117 1.79 -4.00 4.60
C ALA A 117 1.09 -3.21 5.73
N GLY A 118 0.56 -2.01 5.45
CA GLY A 118 -0.07 -1.13 6.43
C GLY A 118 0.85 0.00 6.90
N ASP A 119 0.46 0.63 8.01
CA ASP A 119 1.27 1.69 8.63
C ASP A 119 2.40 1.07 9.45
N LEU A 120 3.64 1.21 8.97
CA LEU A 120 4.82 0.62 9.62
C LEU A 120 5.18 1.35 10.93
N ASN A 121 4.75 2.61 11.08
CA ASN A 121 4.99 3.41 12.27
C ASN A 121 4.15 2.95 13.47
N GLU A 122 3.01 2.31 13.18
CA GLU A 122 2.05 1.82 14.18
C GLU A 122 2.24 0.33 14.51
N GLN A 123 3.36 -0.28 14.12
CA GLN A 123 3.68 -1.69 14.36
C GLN A 123 4.76 -1.87 15.42
N ALA A 124 4.71 -3.00 16.12
CA ALA A 124 5.76 -3.40 17.04
C ALA A 124 6.35 -4.75 16.64
N TYR A 125 7.67 -4.87 16.72
CA TYR A 125 8.42 -6.02 16.23
C TYR A 125 9.02 -6.79 17.40
N ILE A 126 8.86 -8.11 17.41
CA ILE A 126 9.43 -9.03 18.40
C ILE A 126 10.09 -10.22 17.70
N PRO A 127 11.00 -10.96 18.35
CA PRO A 127 11.55 -12.17 17.75
C PRO A 127 10.44 -13.16 17.39
N ILE A 128 10.49 -13.72 16.18
CA ILE A 128 9.46 -14.65 15.68
C ILE A 128 9.26 -15.84 16.62
N THR A 129 10.35 -16.37 17.17
CA THR A 129 10.31 -17.48 18.14
C THR A 129 9.60 -17.08 19.44
N THR A 130 9.75 -15.83 19.88
CA THR A 130 9.00 -15.27 21.02
C THR A 130 7.50 -15.22 20.70
N PHE A 131 7.12 -14.74 19.51
CA PHE A 131 5.72 -14.70 19.09
C PHE A 131 5.11 -16.12 19.01
N MET A 132 5.79 -17.04 18.33
CA MET A 132 5.31 -18.39 18.08
C MET A 132 5.22 -19.21 19.38
N LYS A 133 6.29 -19.24 20.18
CA LYS A 133 6.36 -20.09 21.38
C LYS A 133 5.55 -19.52 22.56
N LYS A 134 5.55 -18.19 22.76
CA LYS A 134 5.00 -17.58 23.98
C LYS A 134 3.62 -16.98 23.78
N LEU A 135 3.40 -16.26 22.68
CA LEU A 135 2.15 -15.53 22.46
C LEU A 135 1.08 -16.44 21.84
N SER A 136 1.37 -16.98 20.66
CA SER A 136 0.39 -17.74 19.85
C SER A 136 0.37 -19.23 20.13
N ASN A 137 1.46 -19.78 20.70
CA ASN A 137 1.65 -21.23 20.86
C ASN A 137 1.41 -22.00 19.55
N SER A 138 1.89 -21.44 18.43
CA SER A 138 1.73 -21.97 17.08
C SER A 138 3.07 -22.44 16.51
N GLN A 139 3.03 -23.51 15.72
CA GLN A 139 4.17 -23.97 14.90
C GLN A 139 4.15 -23.39 13.48
N PHE A 140 3.07 -22.67 13.12
CA PHE A 140 2.89 -22.06 11.81
C PHE A 140 3.15 -20.56 11.85
N VAL A 141 3.75 -20.07 10.77
CA VAL A 141 3.89 -18.64 10.50
C VAL A 141 2.65 -18.13 9.77
N SER A 142 2.40 -16.83 9.83
CA SER A 142 1.28 -16.20 9.11
C SER A 142 1.54 -16.13 7.61
N TYR A 143 2.76 -15.76 7.21
CA TYR A 143 3.21 -15.76 5.81
C TYR A 143 4.74 -15.68 5.74
N TYR A 144 5.28 -15.84 4.54
CA TYR A 144 6.68 -15.58 4.21
C TYR A 144 6.74 -14.35 3.30
N MET A 145 7.73 -13.48 3.53
CA MET A 145 8.01 -12.32 2.70
C MET A 145 9.31 -12.58 1.94
N ALA A 146 9.28 -12.53 0.62
CA ALA A 146 10.45 -12.78 -0.23
C ALA A 146 10.91 -11.52 -0.95
N GLN A 147 12.22 -11.34 -1.05
CA GLN A 147 12.88 -10.28 -1.81
C GLN A 147 13.54 -10.89 -3.03
N ALA A 148 13.27 -10.35 -4.22
CA ALA A 148 14.05 -10.68 -5.42
C ALA A 148 15.42 -9.97 -5.40
N ASN A 149 16.40 -10.48 -6.15
CA ASN A 149 17.71 -9.83 -6.29
C ASN A 149 17.61 -8.44 -6.93
N SER A 150 16.68 -8.28 -7.87
CA SER A 150 16.42 -7.04 -8.60
C SER A 150 14.95 -6.96 -8.99
N GLY A 151 14.51 -5.77 -9.42
CA GLY A 151 13.15 -5.59 -9.97
C GLY A 151 12.91 -6.44 -11.22
N ASP A 152 13.94 -6.61 -12.07
CA ASP A 152 13.84 -7.40 -13.31
C ASP A 152 13.69 -8.90 -13.04
N GLU A 153 14.23 -9.37 -11.92
CA GLU A 153 14.16 -10.77 -11.49
C GLU A 153 12.90 -11.09 -10.66
N ALA A 154 12.08 -10.09 -10.31
CA ALA A 154 10.91 -10.29 -9.45
C ALA A 154 9.92 -11.32 -10.03
N SER A 155 9.65 -11.26 -11.33
CA SER A 155 8.77 -12.24 -12.00
C SER A 155 9.38 -13.65 -12.05
N ALA A 156 10.71 -13.77 -12.20
CA ALA A 156 11.39 -15.05 -12.17
C ALA A 156 11.36 -15.66 -10.76
N ALA A 157 11.64 -14.85 -9.73
CA ALA A 157 11.56 -15.25 -8.33
C ALA A 157 10.16 -15.79 -7.97
N VAL A 158 9.10 -15.12 -8.42
CA VAL A 158 7.71 -15.58 -8.25
C VAL A 158 7.52 -16.98 -8.84
N GLY A 159 7.94 -17.21 -10.09
CA GLY A 159 7.80 -18.49 -10.75
C GLY A 159 8.65 -19.62 -10.13
N GLU A 160 9.86 -19.29 -9.65
CA GLU A 160 10.72 -20.22 -8.93
C GLU A 160 10.11 -20.67 -7.61
N ILE A 161 9.60 -19.72 -6.81
CA ILE A 161 8.92 -20.01 -5.55
C ILE A 161 7.66 -20.84 -5.81
N GLU A 162 6.85 -20.47 -6.80
CA GLU A 162 5.64 -21.22 -7.15
C GLU A 162 5.96 -22.65 -7.57
N TYR A 163 6.95 -22.83 -8.46
CA TYR A 163 7.40 -24.15 -8.90
C TYR A 163 7.90 -25.00 -7.72
N PHE A 164 8.70 -24.40 -6.84
CA PHE A 164 9.19 -25.07 -5.64
C PHE A 164 8.03 -25.51 -4.74
N LEU A 165 7.10 -24.62 -4.41
CA LEU A 165 5.95 -24.94 -3.56
C LEU A 165 5.06 -26.03 -4.17
N ILE A 166 4.84 -26.00 -5.49
CA ILE A 166 4.09 -27.06 -6.20
C ILE A 166 4.80 -28.41 -6.13
N LYS A 167 6.14 -28.44 -6.13
CA LYS A 167 6.89 -29.70 -6.04
C LYS A 167 7.06 -30.21 -4.62
N TYR A 168 7.18 -29.29 -3.65
CA TYR A 168 7.50 -29.61 -2.27
C TYR A 168 6.24 -29.95 -1.45
N LEU A 169 5.11 -29.33 -1.78
CA LEU A 169 3.84 -29.54 -1.08
C LEU A 169 3.04 -30.70 -1.71
N ASP A 170 2.44 -31.53 -0.85
CA ASP A 170 1.49 -32.57 -1.26
C ASP A 170 0.30 -31.96 -1.99
N ASP A 171 -0.39 -32.74 -2.84
CA ASP A 171 -1.53 -32.26 -3.64
C ASP A 171 -2.65 -31.60 -2.79
N LYS A 172 -2.83 -32.03 -1.53
CA LYS A 172 -3.80 -31.44 -0.59
C LYS A 172 -3.38 -30.08 -0.03
N GLU A 173 -2.13 -29.68 -0.24
CA GLU A 173 -1.54 -28.45 0.28
C GLU A 173 -1.27 -27.41 -0.82
N LYS A 174 -1.35 -27.82 -2.09
CA LYS A 174 -1.23 -26.92 -3.25
C LYS A 174 -2.32 -25.85 -3.29
N GLU A 175 -3.52 -26.14 -2.78
CA GLU A 175 -4.61 -25.15 -2.64
C GLU A 175 -4.45 -24.22 -1.43
N LYS A 176 -3.42 -24.41 -0.59
CA LYS A 176 -3.26 -23.70 0.69
C LYS A 176 -2.25 -22.57 0.68
N PHE A 177 -1.51 -22.36 -0.40
CA PHE A 177 -0.60 -21.23 -0.52
C PHE A 177 -1.12 -20.21 -1.54
N ASN A 178 -0.97 -18.93 -1.21
CA ASN A 178 -1.23 -17.83 -2.12
C ASN A 178 0.05 -17.03 -2.22
N LEU A 179 0.47 -16.76 -3.45
CA LEU A 179 1.65 -15.95 -3.72
C LEU A 179 1.18 -14.58 -4.22
N LEU A 180 1.58 -13.54 -3.50
CA LEU A 180 1.23 -12.16 -3.78
C LEU A 180 2.52 -11.41 -4.10
N SER A 181 2.67 -11.00 -5.36
CA SER A 181 3.76 -10.10 -5.76
C SER A 181 3.27 -8.65 -5.84
N GLN A 182 4.18 -7.72 -5.63
CA GLN A 182 3.86 -6.29 -5.69
C GLN A 182 3.48 -5.85 -7.12
N ASP A 183 4.08 -6.47 -8.14
CA ASP A 183 3.78 -6.19 -9.54
C ASP A 183 2.33 -6.54 -9.90
N LEU A 184 1.82 -7.69 -9.44
CA LEU A 184 0.44 -8.08 -9.67
C LEU A 184 -0.56 -7.08 -9.07
N ILE A 185 -0.23 -6.49 -7.92
CA ILE A 185 -1.05 -5.45 -7.29
C ILE A 185 -1.02 -4.17 -8.12
N LEU A 186 0.17 -3.74 -8.57
CA LEU A 186 0.33 -2.55 -9.39
C LEU A 186 -0.40 -2.68 -10.73
N ASP A 187 -0.25 -3.81 -11.42
CA ASP A 187 -0.93 -4.09 -12.68
C ASP A 187 -2.46 -4.04 -12.50
N THR A 188 -2.96 -4.62 -11.41
CA THR A 188 -4.39 -4.60 -11.08
C THR A 188 -4.88 -3.17 -10.85
N ILE A 189 -4.15 -2.37 -10.07
CA ILE A 189 -4.49 -0.96 -9.82
C ILE A 189 -4.47 -0.17 -11.12
N SER A 190 -3.42 -0.30 -11.93
CA SER A 190 -3.29 0.39 -13.21
C SER A 190 -4.43 0.04 -14.17
N SER A 191 -4.83 -1.22 -14.23
CA SER A 191 -5.97 -1.69 -15.05
C SER A 191 -7.30 -1.08 -14.58
N VAL A 192 -7.55 -1.06 -13.27
CA VAL A 192 -8.75 -0.45 -12.69
C VAL A 192 -8.77 1.06 -12.94
N THR A 193 -7.65 1.75 -12.70
CA THR A 193 -7.53 3.19 -12.96
C THR A 193 -7.77 3.50 -14.43
N ALA A 194 -7.17 2.75 -15.35
CA ALA A 194 -7.39 2.94 -16.79
C ALA A 194 -8.87 2.76 -17.17
N SER A 195 -9.53 1.75 -16.61
CA SER A 195 -10.96 1.48 -16.84
C SER A 195 -11.83 2.63 -16.32
N LEU A 196 -11.56 3.13 -15.12
CA LEU A 196 -12.26 4.28 -14.55
C LEU A 196 -12.01 5.55 -15.36
N SER A 197 -10.77 5.80 -15.79
CA SER A 197 -10.42 6.94 -16.63
C SER A 197 -11.16 6.91 -17.97
N LEU A 198 -11.27 5.74 -18.61
CA LEU A 198 -12.05 5.58 -19.84
C LEU A 198 -13.54 5.84 -19.61
N MET A 199 -14.10 5.34 -18.51
CA MET A 199 -15.50 5.58 -18.15
C MET A 199 -15.78 7.07 -17.92
N LEU A 200 -14.94 7.73 -17.12
CA LEU A 200 -15.06 9.18 -16.85
C LEU A 200 -14.85 10.00 -18.12
N GLY A 201 -13.88 9.63 -18.96
CA GLY A 201 -13.65 10.24 -20.27
C GLY A 201 -14.86 10.10 -21.19
N GLY A 202 -15.49 8.92 -21.20
CA GLY A 202 -16.73 8.67 -21.95
C GLY A 202 -17.89 9.54 -21.44
N ILE A 203 -18.08 9.63 -20.12
CA ILE A 203 -19.12 10.49 -19.52
C ILE A 203 -18.85 11.96 -19.86
N ALA A 204 -17.60 12.42 -19.74
CA ALA A 204 -17.20 13.77 -20.09
C ALA A 204 -17.44 14.08 -21.58
N ALA A 205 -17.11 13.14 -22.48
CA ALA A 205 -17.34 13.29 -23.91
C ALA A 205 -18.84 13.38 -24.26
N ILE A 206 -19.67 12.53 -23.65
CA ILE A 206 -21.14 12.60 -23.81
C ILE A 206 -21.68 13.93 -23.27
N SER A 207 -21.20 14.37 -22.10
CA SER A 207 -21.62 15.62 -21.47
C SER A 207 -21.26 16.83 -22.33
N LEU A 208 -20.05 16.84 -22.90
CA LEU A 208 -19.59 17.85 -23.85
C LEU A 208 -20.45 17.85 -25.12
N LEU A 209 -20.79 16.67 -25.65
CA LEU A 209 -21.62 16.54 -26.84
C LEU A 209 -23.04 17.07 -26.59
N VAL A 210 -23.66 16.68 -25.47
CA VAL A 210 -25.01 17.16 -25.09
C VAL A 210 -25.01 18.67 -24.84
N GLY A 211 -23.99 19.18 -24.15
CA GLY A 211 -23.79 20.62 -23.96
C GLY A 211 -23.63 21.35 -25.29
N GLY A 212 -22.86 20.79 -26.22
CA GLY A 212 -22.68 21.34 -27.57
C GLY A 212 -23.98 21.38 -28.38
N ILE A 213 -24.81 20.33 -28.32
CA ILE A 213 -26.14 20.32 -28.94
C ILE A 213 -27.05 21.38 -28.30
N GLY A 214 -26.98 21.56 -26.98
CA GLY A 214 -27.71 22.60 -26.27
C GLY A 214 -27.37 24.01 -26.76
N ILE A 215 -26.06 24.32 -26.84
CA ILE A 215 -25.57 25.60 -27.37
C ILE A 215 -26.00 25.78 -28.83
N MET A 216 -25.90 24.74 -29.66
CA MET A 216 -26.36 24.77 -31.05
C MET A 216 -27.84 25.15 -31.16
N ASN A 217 -28.70 24.56 -30.33
CA ASN A 217 -30.14 24.84 -30.33
C ASN A 217 -30.45 26.29 -29.95
N ILE A 218 -29.82 26.81 -28.89
CA ILE A 218 -29.99 28.21 -28.48
C ILE A 218 -29.51 29.15 -29.58
N MET A 219 -28.35 28.88 -30.17
CA MET A 219 -27.79 29.67 -31.26
C MET A 219 -28.68 29.67 -32.51
N LEU A 220 -29.25 28.52 -32.89
CA LEU A 220 -30.16 28.42 -34.03
C LEU A 220 -31.39 29.31 -33.82
N VAL A 221 -32.05 29.19 -32.67
CA VAL A 221 -33.23 30.00 -32.34
C VAL A 221 -32.89 31.50 -32.37
N SER A 222 -31.81 31.92 -31.72
CA SER A 222 -31.38 33.32 -31.69
C SER A 222 -31.08 33.91 -33.08
N VAL A 223 -30.43 33.14 -33.95
CA VAL A 223 -30.16 33.55 -35.33
C VAL A 223 -31.46 33.64 -36.13
N THR A 224 -32.38 32.69 -35.95
CA THR A 224 -33.67 32.71 -36.66
C THR A 224 -34.54 33.91 -36.29
N GLU A 225 -34.56 34.31 -35.01
CA GLU A 225 -35.27 35.50 -34.52
C GLU A 225 -34.69 36.80 -35.10
N ARG A 226 -33.35 36.87 -35.28
CA ARG A 226 -32.65 38.06 -35.80
C ARG A 226 -32.48 38.07 -37.32
N THR A 227 -33.13 37.18 -38.06
CA THR A 227 -33.02 37.07 -39.54
C THR A 227 -33.27 38.38 -40.27
N ARG A 228 -34.27 39.16 -39.83
CA ARG A 228 -34.61 40.46 -40.42
C ARG A 228 -33.48 41.49 -40.24
N GLU A 229 -32.84 41.52 -39.08
CA GLU A 229 -31.72 42.41 -38.80
C GLU A 229 -30.49 42.06 -39.64
N ILE A 230 -30.20 40.75 -39.80
CA ILE A 230 -29.12 40.26 -40.66
C ILE A 230 -29.36 40.70 -42.11
N GLY A 231 -30.61 40.60 -42.59
CA GLY A 231 -31.00 41.02 -43.94
C GLY A 231 -30.74 42.51 -44.19
N ILE A 232 -31.07 43.37 -43.22
CA ILE A 232 -30.83 44.82 -43.30
C ILE A 232 -29.32 45.12 -43.35
N ARG A 233 -28.51 44.48 -42.51
CA ARG A 233 -27.05 44.67 -42.51
C ARG A 233 -26.40 44.22 -43.81
N LYS A 234 -26.86 43.11 -44.39
CA LYS A 234 -26.37 42.63 -45.70
C LYS A 234 -26.75 43.58 -46.84
N ALA A 235 -27.97 44.12 -46.82
CA ALA A 235 -28.41 45.12 -47.81
C ALA A 235 -27.58 46.41 -47.75
N LEU A 236 -27.07 46.77 -46.56
CA LEU A 236 -26.15 47.89 -46.34
C LEU A 236 -24.67 47.57 -46.66
N GLY A 237 -24.37 46.37 -47.19
CA GLY A 237 -23.03 46.00 -47.65
C GLY A 237 -22.18 45.19 -46.66
N ALA A 238 -22.76 44.69 -45.56
CA ALA A 238 -22.02 43.81 -44.65
C ALA A 238 -21.62 42.49 -45.33
N LYS A 239 -20.33 42.15 -45.29
CA LYS A 239 -19.80 40.89 -45.84
C LYS A 239 -20.26 39.70 -44.98
N ASN A 240 -20.51 38.54 -45.60
CA ASN A 240 -20.90 37.30 -44.90
C ASN A 240 -19.93 36.92 -43.76
N LYS A 241 -18.62 37.15 -43.96
CA LYS A 241 -17.60 36.91 -42.94
C LYS A 241 -17.81 37.73 -41.66
N ASN A 242 -18.27 38.98 -41.78
CA ASN A 242 -18.49 39.85 -40.62
C ASN A 242 -19.66 39.36 -39.77
N ILE A 243 -20.74 38.90 -40.42
CA ILE A 243 -21.90 38.30 -39.74
C ILE A 243 -21.51 36.97 -39.07
N MET A 244 -20.71 36.13 -39.76
CA MET A 244 -20.26 34.85 -39.21
C MET A 244 -19.34 35.04 -37.99
N ILE A 245 -18.39 35.99 -38.05
CA ILE A 245 -17.53 36.33 -36.91
C ILE A 245 -18.33 36.88 -35.74
N GLN A 246 -19.33 37.73 -36.00
CA GLN A 246 -20.22 38.23 -34.95
C GLN A 246 -20.91 37.08 -34.21
N PHE A 247 -21.51 36.12 -34.93
CA PHE A 247 -22.17 34.97 -34.29
C PHE A 247 -21.19 34.02 -33.60
N LEU A 248 -19.96 33.89 -34.10
CA LEU A 248 -18.91 33.11 -33.45
C LEU A 248 -18.52 33.74 -32.10
N ILE A 249 -18.38 35.07 -32.05
CA ILE A 249 -18.06 35.80 -30.82
C ILE A 249 -19.24 35.74 -29.84
N GLU A 250 -20.48 35.91 -30.32
CA GLU A 250 -21.68 35.78 -29.49
C GLU A 250 -21.77 34.36 -28.89
N ALA A 251 -21.53 33.31 -29.68
CA ALA A 251 -21.50 31.92 -29.20
C ALA A 251 -20.42 31.68 -28.13
N LEU A 252 -19.19 32.16 -28.35
CA LEU A 252 -18.08 32.04 -27.39
C LEU A 252 -18.29 32.85 -26.11
N SER A 253 -19.07 33.93 -26.16
CA SER A 253 -19.41 34.72 -24.98
C SER A 253 -20.56 34.13 -24.15
N LEU A 254 -21.37 33.27 -24.76
CA LEU A 254 -22.50 32.57 -24.15
C LEU A 254 -22.14 31.18 -23.62
N SER A 255 -21.07 30.56 -24.13
CA SER A 255 -20.55 29.24 -23.73
C SER A 255 -19.74 29.28 -22.44
#